data_AF-A0A6L9IMC9-F1
#
_entry.id   AF-A0A6L9IMC9-F1
#
_cell.length_a   1.000
_cell.length_b   1.000
_cell.length_c   1.000
_cell.angle_alpha   90.00
_cell.angle_beta   90.00
_cell.angle_gamma   90.00
#
_symmetry.space_group_name_H-M   'P 1'
#
loop_
_entity.id
_entity.type
_entity.pdbx_description
1 polymer ?
#
loop_
_entity_poly.entity_id
_entity_poly.type
_entity_poly.pdbx_seq_one_letter_code
_entity_poly.pdbx_strand_id
1 'polypeptide(L)'
;MQPKDPSPETQAKMQERAQRLTKRQYVRFAFYKVDPMWRRLPAEEQAAHKQELLDVIESFNRRMLLRPYSLIGTRADAELLLWQIAESPLPFRELASAIACTRMGSYLNMAHSYLSQTKRSIYEIRTAGAADEDEEERLVIDPTEAKYLFVYPFIKTREWYQLSQYARQGMMDEHIDVGRKYPSVRLNTTYSFGIDDYEFIVAFETDEPSDFLDLVQELRETSVSMYTLQDTPLFTCINMRLDEALDALGGPAIAKVLEPGAQDEIWMEVCPLDELGPGETKTVFLEGKMVGLFNVNGELFAINNRCTHARGPLTEGEVSAEACSVVCPWHYGKFDLRTGAAIDGVVNKPVDTYQVEVRDGLIYVGTTITYS
;
A
#
# COMPACT_ATOMS: atom_id res chain seq x y z
N MET A 1 1.92 23.93 -41.32
CA MET A 1 1.32 24.51 -40.10
C MET A 1 2.23 24.11 -38.96
N GLN A 2 3.10 25.00 -38.47
CA GLN A 2 3.99 24.66 -37.36
C GLN A 2 3.14 24.48 -36.10
N PRO A 3 3.33 23.42 -35.30
CA PRO A 3 2.66 23.29 -34.01
C PRO A 3 3.10 24.48 -33.15
N LYS A 4 2.13 25.25 -32.63
CA LYS A 4 2.40 26.33 -31.69
C LYS A 4 2.94 25.72 -30.40
N ASP A 5 4.05 26.25 -29.90
CA ASP A 5 4.53 25.90 -28.58
C ASP A 5 3.46 26.20 -27.51
N PRO A 6 3.26 25.29 -26.54
CA PRO A 6 2.27 25.47 -25.49
C PRO A 6 2.56 26.73 -24.68
N SER A 7 1.51 27.40 -24.20
CA SER A 7 1.64 28.66 -23.44
C SER A 7 2.47 28.47 -22.16
N PRO A 8 3.10 29.52 -21.61
CA PRO A 8 3.89 29.42 -20.37
C PRO A 8 3.11 28.83 -19.19
N GLU A 9 1.81 29.12 -19.07
CA GLU A 9 0.92 28.51 -18.06
C GLU A 9 0.68 27.02 -18.33
N THR A 10 0.61 26.62 -19.60
CA THR A 10 0.49 25.21 -19.99
C THR A 10 1.81 24.48 -19.72
N GLN A 11 2.96 25.11 -19.97
CA GLN A 11 4.28 24.55 -19.65
C GLN A 11 4.50 24.43 -18.14
N ALA A 12 4.08 25.41 -17.35
CA ALA A 12 4.14 25.36 -15.89
C ALA A 12 3.22 24.26 -15.31
N LYS A 13 1.97 24.16 -15.80
CA LYS A 13 1.05 23.07 -15.43
C LYS A 13 1.57 21.70 -15.85
N MET A 14 2.25 21.60 -17.00
CA MET A 14 2.90 20.36 -17.46
C MET A 14 4.12 19.99 -16.61
N GLN A 15 4.94 20.96 -16.19
CA GLN A 15 6.07 20.74 -15.28
C GLN A 15 5.60 20.36 -13.87
N GLU A 16 4.56 20.99 -13.35
CA GLU A 16 3.95 20.68 -12.06
C GLU A 16 3.29 19.28 -12.08
N ARG A 17 2.57 18.95 -13.15
CA ARG A 17 2.04 17.59 -13.40
C ARG A 17 3.16 16.55 -13.49
N ALA A 18 4.26 16.85 -14.18
CA ALA A 18 5.43 15.98 -14.25
C ALA A 18 6.13 15.80 -12.90
N GLN A 19 6.16 16.82 -12.04
CA GLN A 19 6.69 16.71 -10.68
C GLN A 19 5.77 15.89 -9.76
N ARG A 20 4.45 15.98 -9.90
CA ARG A 20 3.48 15.21 -9.09
C ARG A 20 3.42 13.72 -9.46
N LEU A 21 3.59 13.38 -10.74
CA LEU A 21 3.64 11.99 -11.25
C LEU A 21 4.98 11.28 -10.99
N THR A 22 5.90 11.87 -10.21
CA THR A 22 7.24 11.30 -9.95
C THR A 22 7.48 10.81 -8.53
N LYS A 23 6.51 10.94 -7.62
CA LYS A 23 6.66 10.44 -6.24
C LYS A 23 6.52 8.91 -6.18
N ARG A 24 7.65 8.23 -6.35
CA ARG A 24 7.78 6.79 -6.09
C ARG A 24 7.65 6.52 -4.60
N GLN A 25 7.07 5.37 -4.26
CA GLN A 25 6.99 4.90 -2.88
C GLN A 25 8.09 3.89 -2.60
N TYR A 26 8.73 4.02 -1.45
CA TYR A 26 9.55 2.94 -0.90
C TYR A 26 8.63 1.90 -0.28
N VAL A 27 8.98 0.64 -0.46
CA VAL A 27 8.23 -0.51 0.01
C VAL A 27 9.19 -1.44 0.74
N ARG A 28 8.84 -1.80 1.98
CA ARG A 28 9.62 -2.73 2.79
C ARG A 28 8.75 -3.88 3.29
N PHE A 29 9.23 -5.10 3.12
CA PHE A 29 8.65 -6.30 3.73
C PHE A 29 9.56 -6.74 4.86
N ALA A 30 9.16 -6.52 6.12
CA ALA A 30 9.94 -6.88 7.30
C ALA A 30 9.35 -8.13 7.97
N PHE A 31 10.09 -9.23 7.90
CA PHE A 31 9.69 -10.52 8.48
C PHE A 31 10.40 -10.75 9.81
N TYR A 32 9.63 -11.11 10.82
CA TYR A 32 10.10 -11.37 12.17
C TYR A 32 9.85 -12.82 12.58
N LYS A 33 10.79 -13.36 13.34
CA LYS A 33 10.70 -14.63 14.04
C LYS A 33 10.82 -14.37 15.53
N VAL A 34 9.88 -14.88 16.32
CA VAL A 34 9.91 -14.71 17.77
C VAL A 34 10.88 -15.73 18.37
N ASP A 35 11.79 -15.25 19.22
CA ASP A 35 12.65 -16.11 20.03
C ASP A 35 11.78 -17.00 20.94
N PRO A 36 11.96 -18.34 20.92
CA PRO A 36 11.22 -19.25 21.77
C PRO A 36 11.29 -18.93 23.28
N MET A 37 12.30 -18.21 23.77
CA MET A 37 12.39 -17.75 25.16
C MET A 37 11.22 -16.86 25.55
N TRP A 38 10.72 -16.02 24.64
CA TRP A 38 9.60 -15.12 24.93
C TRP A 38 8.34 -15.89 25.35
N ARG A 39 8.07 -17.03 24.70
CA ARG A 39 6.92 -17.90 25.00
C ARG A 39 7.01 -18.58 26.37
N ARG A 40 8.17 -18.54 27.02
CA ARG A 40 8.42 -19.11 28.35
C ARG A 40 8.29 -18.09 29.48
N LEU A 41 8.12 -16.81 29.15
CA LEU A 41 7.88 -15.77 30.14
C LEU A 41 6.53 -15.98 30.85
N PRO A 42 6.31 -15.38 32.03
CA PRO A 42 5.00 -15.33 32.65
C PRO A 42 3.93 -14.77 31.71
N ALA A 43 2.71 -15.29 31.79
CA ALA A 43 1.58 -14.89 30.96
C ALA A 43 1.34 -13.37 30.99
N GLU A 44 1.40 -12.76 32.17
CA GLU A 44 1.22 -11.32 32.37
C GLU A 44 2.30 -10.49 31.64
N GLU A 45 3.56 -10.93 31.66
CA GLU A 45 4.64 -10.29 30.92
C GLU A 45 4.44 -10.43 29.41
N GLN A 46 4.03 -11.60 28.92
CA GLN A 46 3.73 -11.81 27.50
C GLN A 46 2.63 -10.85 27.03
N ALA A 47 1.54 -10.73 27.78
CA ALA A 47 0.44 -9.81 27.44
C ALA A 47 0.91 -8.34 27.43
N ALA A 48 1.67 -7.92 28.45
CA ALA A 48 2.21 -6.56 28.51
C ALA A 48 3.20 -6.25 27.37
N HIS A 49 4.00 -7.24 26.96
CA HIS A 49 4.93 -7.14 25.83
C HIS A 49 4.19 -6.97 24.50
N LYS A 50 3.13 -7.76 24.28
CA LYS A 50 2.29 -7.61 23.08
C LYS A 50 1.60 -6.26 23.03
N GLN A 51 1.01 -5.81 24.15
CA GLN A 51 0.28 -4.54 24.19
C GLN A 51 1.21 -3.36 23.90
N GLU A 52 2.39 -3.32 24.52
CA GLU A 52 3.40 -2.29 24.24
C GLU A 52 3.82 -2.29 22.76
N LEU A 53 4.04 -3.48 22.18
CA LEU A 53 4.41 -3.59 20.78
C LEU A 53 3.29 -3.14 19.84
N LEU A 54 2.04 -3.50 20.15
CA LEU A 54 0.84 -3.07 19.43
C LEU A 54 0.77 -1.54 19.41
N ASP A 55 0.79 -0.91 20.58
CA ASP A 55 0.70 0.54 20.74
C ASP A 55 1.83 1.26 19.96
N VAL A 56 3.06 0.73 20.04
CA VAL A 56 4.20 1.27 19.31
C VAL A 56 4.00 1.18 17.80
N ILE A 57 3.59 0.03 17.26
CA ILE A 57 3.39 -0.11 15.82
C ILE A 57 2.23 0.77 15.34
N GLU A 58 1.11 0.80 16.07
CA GLU A 58 -0.06 1.63 15.73
C GLU A 58 0.26 3.12 15.73
N SER A 59 1.16 3.59 16.60
CA SER A 59 1.62 4.98 16.60
C SER A 59 2.27 5.43 15.27
N PHE A 60 2.74 4.47 14.44
CA PHE A 60 3.31 4.74 13.13
C PHE A 60 2.30 4.69 11.98
N ASN A 61 1.04 4.28 12.22
CA ASN A 61 0.01 4.20 11.18
C ASN A 61 -0.20 5.55 10.46
N ARG A 62 0.03 6.69 11.14
CA ARG A 62 -0.10 8.04 10.55
C ARG A 62 1.03 8.41 9.59
N ARG A 63 2.16 7.70 9.64
CA ARG A 63 3.42 8.09 8.97
C ARG A 63 3.72 7.26 7.73
N MET A 64 3.12 6.08 7.63
CA MET A 64 3.28 5.15 6.53
C MET A 64 2.09 4.20 6.48
N LEU A 65 1.82 3.61 5.33
CA LEU A 65 0.91 2.46 5.27
C LEU A 65 1.63 1.26 5.88
N LEU A 66 0.99 0.63 6.87
CA LEU A 66 1.49 -0.54 7.56
C LEU A 66 0.43 -1.62 7.56
N ARG A 67 0.79 -2.82 7.10
CA ARG A 67 -0.11 -3.99 7.09
C ARG A 67 0.56 -5.20 7.74
N PRO A 68 -0.04 -5.77 8.79
CA PRO A 68 0.46 -6.97 9.42
C PRO A 68 -0.08 -8.23 8.74
N TYR A 69 0.75 -9.27 8.68
CA TYR A 69 0.35 -10.59 8.24
C TYR A 69 0.97 -11.65 9.14
N SER A 70 0.24 -12.73 9.38
CA SER A 70 0.75 -13.91 10.08
C SER A 70 1.32 -14.92 9.08
N LEU A 71 2.43 -15.56 9.46
CA LEU A 71 3.03 -16.70 8.75
C LEU A 71 3.03 -17.96 9.61
N ILE A 72 2.38 -17.92 10.77
CA ILE A 72 2.26 -19.08 11.66
C ILE A 72 1.53 -20.20 10.90
N GLY A 73 2.19 -21.35 10.80
CA GLY A 73 1.67 -22.54 10.10
C GLY A 73 2.02 -22.62 8.61
N THR A 74 2.47 -21.54 7.98
CA THR A 74 2.86 -21.53 6.56
C THR A 74 4.38 -21.55 6.35
N ARG A 75 5.15 -20.97 7.27
CA ARG A 75 6.62 -20.92 7.25
C ARG A 75 7.22 -21.25 8.62
N ALA A 76 8.40 -21.86 8.62
CA ALA A 76 9.11 -22.19 9.85
C ALA A 76 10.02 -21.05 10.35
N ASP A 77 10.57 -20.27 9.43
CA ASP A 77 11.63 -19.29 9.66
C ASP A 77 11.13 -17.84 9.84
N ALA A 78 9.83 -17.58 9.61
CA ALA A 78 9.18 -16.29 9.85
C ALA A 78 7.77 -16.51 10.41
N GLU A 79 7.30 -15.59 11.25
CA GLU A 79 6.02 -15.71 11.97
C GLU A 79 5.13 -14.47 11.82
N LEU A 80 5.74 -13.28 11.72
CA LEU A 80 5.05 -12.00 11.53
C LEU A 80 5.68 -11.27 10.35
N LEU A 81 4.87 -10.72 9.46
CA LEU A 81 5.28 -9.78 8.43
C LEU A 81 4.65 -8.42 8.71
N LEU A 82 5.45 -7.37 8.67
CA LEU A 82 4.99 -5.99 8.57
C LEU A 82 5.32 -5.47 7.16
N TRP A 83 4.29 -5.31 6.32
CA TRP A 83 4.40 -4.67 5.02
C TRP A 83 4.29 -3.16 5.19
N GLN A 84 5.34 -2.43 4.85
CA GLN A 84 5.52 -1.00 5.13
C GLN A 84 5.70 -0.22 3.82
N ILE A 85 4.97 0.89 3.66
CA ILE A 85 4.99 1.70 2.44
C ILE A 85 5.01 3.19 2.79
N ALA A 86 6.02 3.91 2.30
CA ALA A 86 6.23 5.32 2.63
C ALA A 86 6.88 6.09 1.47
N GLU A 87 6.76 7.42 1.47
CA GLU A 87 7.44 8.29 0.48
C GLU A 87 8.96 8.43 0.72
N SER A 88 9.43 7.96 1.88
CA SER A 88 10.82 8.04 2.34
C SER A 88 11.17 6.78 3.13
N PRO A 89 12.44 6.31 3.15
CA PRO A 89 12.84 5.18 3.96
C PRO A 89 13.03 5.51 5.46
N LEU A 90 13.05 6.80 5.84
CA LEU A 90 13.30 7.22 7.24
C LEU A 90 12.29 6.64 8.24
N PRO A 91 10.97 6.63 7.97
CA PRO A 91 9.99 6.02 8.87
C PRO A 91 10.26 4.53 9.13
N PHE A 92 10.78 3.78 8.15
CA PHE A 92 11.10 2.36 8.33
C PHE A 92 12.20 2.13 9.36
N ARG A 93 13.23 2.99 9.34
CA ARG A 93 14.30 2.98 10.35
C ARG A 93 13.75 3.31 11.73
N GLU A 94 12.89 4.31 11.81
CA GLU A 94 12.32 4.79 13.07
C GLU A 94 11.40 3.76 13.71
N LEU A 95 10.53 3.14 12.92
CA LEU A 95 9.70 2.04 13.38
C LEU A 95 10.55 0.85 13.84
N ALA A 96 11.57 0.46 13.05
CA ALA A 96 12.46 -0.65 13.45
C ALA A 96 13.18 -0.34 14.77
N SER A 97 13.63 0.89 14.98
CA SER A 97 14.25 1.33 16.24
C SER A 97 13.24 1.33 17.39
N ALA A 98 12.01 1.79 17.15
CA ALA A 98 10.96 1.83 18.17
C ALA A 98 10.56 0.42 18.59
N ILE A 99 10.36 -0.50 17.64
CA ILE A 99 10.11 -1.92 17.90
C ILE A 99 11.25 -2.51 18.75
N ALA A 100 12.52 -2.27 18.37
CA ALA A 100 13.67 -2.79 19.10
C ALA A 100 13.78 -2.26 20.54
N CYS A 101 13.22 -1.07 20.82
CA CYS A 101 13.18 -0.50 22.17
C CYS A 101 12.04 -1.06 23.03
N THR A 102 11.07 -1.78 22.46
CA THR A 102 10.02 -2.44 23.26
C THR A 102 10.58 -3.66 23.98
N ARG A 103 9.91 -4.10 25.05
CA ARG A 103 10.31 -5.34 25.74
C ARG A 103 10.22 -6.56 24.83
N MET A 104 9.17 -6.66 24.00
CA MET A 104 9.04 -7.74 23.01
C MET A 104 10.11 -7.68 21.92
N GLY A 105 10.56 -6.47 21.55
CA GLY A 105 11.57 -6.23 20.52
C GLY A 105 12.87 -6.99 20.73
N SER A 106 13.28 -7.15 22.00
CA SER A 106 14.46 -7.94 22.37
C SER A 106 14.36 -9.44 22.02
N TYR A 107 13.13 -9.93 21.79
CA TYR A 107 12.83 -11.30 21.37
C TYR A 107 12.39 -11.39 19.90
N LEU A 108 12.40 -10.30 19.15
CA LEU A 108 12.04 -10.30 17.74
C LEU A 108 13.28 -10.30 16.85
N ASN A 109 13.55 -11.44 16.23
CA ASN A 109 14.62 -11.56 15.24
C ASN A 109 14.07 -11.19 13.87
N MET A 110 14.69 -10.21 13.20
CA MET A 110 14.37 -9.89 11.80
C MET A 110 14.95 -10.99 10.91
N ALA A 111 14.10 -11.94 10.51
CA ALA A 111 14.50 -13.10 9.73
C ALA A 111 14.79 -12.75 8.26
N HIS A 112 13.96 -11.87 7.68
CA HIS A 112 14.11 -11.38 6.32
C HIS A 112 13.68 -9.91 6.24
N SER A 113 14.31 -9.14 5.35
CA SER A 113 13.91 -7.76 5.07
C SER A 113 14.15 -7.50 3.59
N TYR A 114 13.11 -7.09 2.88
CA TYR A 114 13.22 -6.70 1.46
C TYR A 114 12.89 -5.23 1.32
N LEU A 115 13.83 -4.44 0.80
CA LEU A 115 13.64 -3.03 0.49
C LEU A 115 13.55 -2.85 -1.03
N SER A 116 12.53 -2.13 -1.45
CA SER A 116 12.22 -1.93 -2.87
C SER A 116 11.53 -0.58 -3.07
N GLN A 117 11.34 -0.20 -4.33
CA GLN A 117 10.67 1.03 -4.72
C GLN A 117 9.67 0.76 -5.86
N THR A 118 8.54 1.46 -5.88
CA THR A 118 7.65 1.46 -7.03
C THR A 118 8.33 2.13 -8.23
N LYS A 119 8.09 1.58 -9.41
CA LYS A 119 8.65 2.11 -10.66
C LYS A 119 7.74 1.70 -11.81
N ARG A 120 7.60 2.59 -12.80
CA ARG A 120 6.88 2.30 -14.04
C ARG A 120 7.54 1.13 -14.77
N SER A 121 6.72 0.22 -15.29
CA SER A 121 7.18 -0.87 -16.14
C SER A 121 7.94 -0.32 -17.34
N ILE A 122 9.00 -1.03 -17.76
CA ILE A 122 9.71 -0.76 -19.01
C ILE A 122 9.13 -1.54 -20.20
N TYR A 123 8.16 -2.41 -19.93
CA TYR A 123 7.45 -3.21 -20.92
C TYR A 123 6.08 -2.60 -21.16
N GLU A 124 5.76 -2.42 -22.44
CA GLU A 124 4.44 -1.97 -22.88
C GLU A 124 3.43 -3.06 -22.59
N ILE A 125 2.32 -2.72 -21.94
CA ILE A 125 1.22 -3.66 -21.74
C ILE A 125 0.17 -3.35 -22.80
N ARG A 126 0.21 -4.07 -23.93
CA ARG A 126 -0.75 -3.85 -25.01
C ARG A 126 -2.12 -4.38 -24.60
N THR A 127 -3.05 -3.49 -24.28
CA THR A 127 -4.48 -3.79 -24.09
C THR A 127 -5.18 -3.73 -25.44
N ALA A 128 -5.76 -4.84 -25.89
CA ALA A 128 -6.69 -4.83 -27.00
C ALA A 128 -8.00 -4.16 -26.55
N GLY A 129 -8.11 -2.84 -26.67
CA GLY A 129 -9.38 -2.11 -26.59
C GLY A 129 -9.69 -1.32 -25.30
N ALA A 130 -8.77 -1.23 -24.33
CA ALA A 130 -8.87 -0.28 -23.22
C ALA A 130 -7.68 0.67 -23.31
N ALA A 131 -7.98 1.94 -23.61
CA ALA A 131 -7.00 3.01 -23.71
C ALA A 131 -6.24 3.17 -22.38
N ASP A 132 -4.90 3.23 -22.43
CA ASP A 132 -3.98 3.96 -21.54
C ASP A 132 -4.14 3.91 -19.99
N GLU A 133 -5.03 3.11 -19.41
CA GLU A 133 -5.40 3.22 -17.99
C GLU A 133 -4.48 2.45 -17.00
N ASP A 134 -3.90 1.31 -17.37
CA ASP A 134 -3.17 0.42 -16.42
C ASP A 134 -1.70 0.81 -16.13
N GLU A 135 -1.04 1.62 -16.97
CA GLU A 135 0.41 1.88 -16.83
C GLU A 135 0.75 2.95 -15.77
N GLU A 136 -0.19 3.85 -15.45
CA GLU A 136 -0.02 4.87 -14.40
C GLU A 136 -0.32 4.32 -12.99
N GLU A 137 -1.04 3.20 -12.89
CA GLU A 137 -1.54 2.61 -11.64
C GLU A 137 -0.45 2.02 -10.73
N ARG A 138 0.74 1.68 -11.26
CA ARG A 138 1.76 0.90 -10.52
C ARG A 138 2.79 1.74 -9.75
N LEU A 139 2.67 3.06 -9.74
CA LEU A 139 3.57 3.93 -8.98
C LEU A 139 3.17 4.08 -7.51
N VAL A 140 1.92 3.78 -7.18
CA VAL A 140 1.38 3.83 -5.82
C VAL A 140 0.83 2.46 -5.49
N ILE A 141 1.29 1.88 -4.39
CA ILE A 141 0.75 0.61 -3.90
C ILE A 141 -0.58 0.87 -3.20
N ASP A 142 -1.56 0.06 -3.54
CA ASP A 142 -2.89 0.07 -2.95
C ASP A 142 -3.28 -1.36 -2.59
N PRO A 143 -2.90 -1.80 -1.39
CA PRO A 143 -3.17 -3.17 -0.96
C PRO A 143 -4.68 -3.44 -0.86
N THR A 144 -5.09 -4.63 -1.26
CA THR A 144 -6.47 -5.11 -1.20
C THR A 144 -6.81 -5.70 0.16
N GLU A 145 -8.09 -5.91 0.48
CA GLU A 145 -8.48 -6.65 1.69
C GLU A 145 -8.39 -8.18 1.53
N ALA A 146 -7.70 -8.65 0.50
CA ALA A 146 -7.54 -10.08 0.23
C ALA A 146 -6.90 -10.80 1.43
N LYS A 147 -7.34 -12.04 1.64
CA LYS A 147 -6.94 -12.85 2.79
C LYS A 147 -5.49 -13.32 2.71
N TYR A 148 -4.96 -13.53 1.51
CA TYR A 148 -3.62 -14.08 1.32
C TYR A 148 -2.71 -13.09 0.58
N LEU A 149 -1.46 -13.04 1.03
CA LEU A 149 -0.37 -12.32 0.39
C LEU A 149 0.80 -13.28 0.16
N PHE A 150 1.25 -13.40 -1.09
CA PHE A 150 2.43 -14.17 -1.47
C PHE A 150 3.56 -13.23 -1.83
N VAL A 151 4.69 -13.30 -1.11
CA VAL A 151 5.84 -12.42 -1.35
C VAL A 151 7.07 -13.25 -1.66
N TYR A 152 7.85 -12.86 -2.66
CA TYR A 152 9.17 -13.44 -2.91
C TYR A 152 10.10 -12.46 -3.63
N PRO A 153 11.41 -12.53 -3.36
CA PRO A 153 12.39 -11.77 -4.12
C PRO A 153 12.65 -12.43 -5.47
N PHE A 154 13.15 -11.64 -6.43
CA PHE A 154 13.44 -12.10 -7.77
C PHE A 154 14.75 -11.52 -8.30
N ILE A 155 15.56 -12.37 -8.92
CA ILE A 155 16.80 -12.01 -9.62
C ILE A 155 16.80 -12.66 -11.00
N LYS A 156 17.10 -11.89 -12.04
CA LYS A 156 17.32 -12.39 -13.40
C LYS A 156 18.79 -12.77 -13.64
N THR A 157 19.03 -13.67 -14.58
CA THR A 157 20.39 -13.98 -15.01
C THR A 157 20.99 -12.81 -15.81
N ARG A 158 22.32 -12.77 -15.99
CA ARG A 158 22.98 -11.69 -16.73
C ARG A 158 22.65 -11.71 -18.22
N GLU A 159 22.41 -12.89 -18.77
CA GLU A 159 22.01 -13.11 -20.17
C GLU A 159 20.71 -12.37 -20.50
N TRP A 160 19.78 -12.26 -19.54
CA TRP A 160 18.56 -11.45 -19.69
C TRP A 160 18.87 -10.02 -20.11
N TYR A 161 19.83 -9.39 -19.42
CA TYR A 161 20.20 -7.99 -19.64
C TYR A 161 21.04 -7.77 -20.89
N GLN A 162 21.55 -8.83 -21.51
CA GLN A 162 22.24 -8.77 -22.80
C GLN A 162 21.27 -8.80 -23.99
N LEU A 163 20.01 -9.19 -23.75
CA LEU A 163 18.98 -9.19 -24.78
C LEU A 163 18.53 -7.77 -25.13
N SER A 164 18.17 -7.59 -26.40
CA SER A 164 17.52 -6.36 -26.86
C SER A 164 16.18 -6.14 -26.13
N GLN A 165 15.75 -4.88 -26.02
CA GLN A 165 14.46 -4.55 -25.43
C GLN A 165 13.30 -5.28 -26.14
N TYR A 166 13.36 -5.42 -27.48
CA TYR A 166 12.35 -6.13 -28.26
C TYR A 166 12.27 -7.63 -27.94
N ALA A 167 13.43 -8.29 -27.77
CA ALA A 167 13.46 -9.70 -27.38
C ALA A 167 12.88 -9.91 -25.97
N ARG A 168 13.21 -9.01 -25.04
CA ARG A 168 12.63 -9.02 -23.70
C ARG A 168 11.13 -8.74 -23.72
N GLN A 169 10.66 -7.78 -24.53
CA GLN A 169 9.24 -7.47 -24.68
C GLN A 169 8.44 -8.68 -25.16
N GLY A 170 8.86 -9.36 -26.23
CA GLY A 170 8.13 -10.51 -26.76
C GLY A 170 7.98 -11.67 -25.75
N MET A 171 9.00 -11.92 -24.93
CA MET A 171 8.90 -12.92 -23.85
C MET A 171 8.06 -12.43 -22.67
N MET A 172 8.05 -11.12 -22.39
CA MET A 172 7.17 -10.55 -21.38
C MET A 172 5.71 -10.53 -21.83
N ASP A 173 5.42 -10.38 -23.13
CA ASP A 173 4.05 -10.46 -23.67
C ASP A 173 3.44 -11.84 -23.36
N GLU A 174 4.17 -12.93 -23.63
CA GLU A 174 3.79 -14.29 -23.25
C GLU A 174 3.51 -14.41 -21.74
N HIS A 175 4.41 -13.90 -20.91
CA HIS A 175 4.27 -13.91 -19.44
C HIS A 175 3.05 -13.12 -18.96
N ILE A 176 2.79 -11.95 -19.56
CA ILE A 176 1.63 -11.10 -19.25
C ILE A 176 0.34 -11.80 -19.64
N ASP A 177 0.30 -12.48 -20.78
CA ASP A 177 -0.88 -13.20 -21.25
C ASP A 177 -1.24 -14.39 -20.37
N VAL A 178 -0.24 -15.08 -19.80
CA VAL A 178 -0.49 -16.08 -18.75
C VAL A 178 -1.08 -15.42 -17.50
N GLY A 179 -0.48 -14.33 -17.02
CA GLY A 179 -0.98 -13.60 -15.83
C GLY A 179 -2.44 -13.15 -15.98
N ARG A 180 -2.84 -12.71 -17.17
CA ARG A 180 -4.22 -12.27 -17.47
C ARG A 180 -5.28 -13.37 -17.35
N LYS A 181 -4.90 -14.65 -17.37
CA LYS A 181 -5.83 -15.77 -17.17
C LYS A 181 -6.33 -15.85 -15.72
N TYR A 182 -5.66 -15.18 -14.78
CA TYR A 182 -5.92 -15.25 -13.34
C TYR A 182 -6.30 -13.87 -12.76
N PRO A 183 -7.46 -13.30 -13.13
CA PRO A 183 -7.87 -11.96 -12.68
C PRO A 183 -8.16 -11.87 -11.17
N SER A 184 -8.31 -13.01 -10.49
CA SER A 184 -8.45 -13.13 -9.03
C SER A 184 -7.13 -12.86 -8.27
N VAL A 185 -6.00 -12.80 -8.97
CA VAL A 185 -4.68 -12.58 -8.39
C VAL A 185 -4.19 -11.18 -8.75
N ARG A 186 -4.11 -10.30 -7.75
CA ARG A 186 -3.58 -8.95 -7.93
C ARG A 186 -2.07 -8.95 -7.71
N LEU A 187 -1.33 -8.40 -8.66
CA LEU A 187 0.13 -8.29 -8.60
C LEU A 187 0.59 -6.89 -8.18
N ASN A 188 1.53 -6.85 -7.24
CA ASN A 188 2.30 -5.68 -6.83
C ASN A 188 3.79 -5.95 -7.06
N THR A 189 4.36 -5.40 -8.14
CA THR A 189 5.80 -5.51 -8.43
C THR A 189 6.55 -4.25 -8.02
N THR A 190 7.60 -4.41 -7.23
CA THR A 190 8.53 -3.34 -6.85
C THR A 190 9.96 -3.72 -7.23
N TYR A 191 10.85 -2.72 -7.25
CA TYR A 191 12.20 -2.84 -7.81
C TYR A 191 13.26 -2.50 -6.77
N SER A 192 14.35 -3.26 -6.74
CA SER A 192 15.37 -3.20 -5.68
C SER A 192 16.78 -2.84 -6.19
N PHE A 193 16.93 -2.60 -7.50
CA PHE A 193 18.22 -2.26 -8.12
C PHE A 193 18.99 -1.15 -7.37
N GLY A 194 20.11 -1.53 -6.77
CA GLY A 194 21.04 -0.60 -6.10
C GLY A 194 20.63 -0.17 -4.69
N ILE A 195 19.50 -0.65 -4.17
CA ILE A 195 19.03 -0.36 -2.80
C ILE A 195 18.90 -1.62 -1.93
N ASP A 196 18.86 -2.80 -2.55
CA ASP A 196 18.91 -4.11 -1.90
C ASP A 196 19.61 -5.12 -2.85
N ASP A 197 19.86 -6.35 -2.38
CA ASP A 197 20.59 -7.39 -3.12
C ASP A 197 19.76 -8.01 -4.27
N TYR A 198 18.46 -7.73 -4.31
CA TYR A 198 17.51 -8.26 -5.28
C TYR A 198 17.23 -7.28 -6.41
N GLU A 199 16.59 -7.76 -7.48
CA GLU A 199 16.21 -6.93 -8.62
C GLU A 199 14.75 -6.50 -8.53
N PHE A 200 13.88 -7.45 -8.16
CA PHE A 200 12.46 -7.23 -7.97
C PHE A 200 12.01 -7.88 -6.68
N ILE A 201 11.01 -7.28 -6.04
CA ILE A 201 10.19 -7.96 -5.04
C ILE A 201 8.80 -8.03 -5.62
N VAL A 202 8.23 -9.23 -5.68
CA VAL A 202 6.88 -9.45 -6.19
C VAL A 202 5.99 -9.88 -5.06
N ALA A 203 4.84 -9.22 -4.96
CA ALA A 203 3.84 -9.47 -3.95
C ALA A 203 2.48 -9.69 -4.64
N PHE A 204 1.83 -10.81 -4.37
CA PHE A 204 0.55 -11.16 -4.96
C PHE A 204 -0.53 -11.25 -3.89
N GLU A 205 -1.66 -10.61 -4.12
CA GLU A 205 -2.81 -10.61 -3.21
C GLU A 205 -3.97 -11.38 -3.85
N THR A 206 -4.59 -12.29 -3.09
CA THR A 206 -5.76 -13.05 -3.55
C THR A 206 -6.51 -13.69 -2.37
N ASP A 207 -7.79 -13.98 -2.56
CA ASP A 207 -8.57 -14.85 -1.67
C ASP A 207 -8.51 -16.32 -2.07
N GLU A 208 -7.95 -16.63 -3.26
CA GLU A 208 -7.92 -17.96 -3.87
C GLU A 208 -6.46 -18.47 -4.05
N PRO A 209 -5.83 -19.06 -3.01
CA PRO A 209 -4.48 -19.61 -3.10
C PRO A 209 -4.27 -20.63 -4.22
N SER A 210 -5.31 -21.37 -4.59
CA SER A 210 -5.26 -22.36 -5.69
C SER A 210 -4.98 -21.68 -7.03
N ASP A 211 -5.61 -20.54 -7.30
CA ASP A 211 -5.37 -19.77 -8.53
C ASP A 211 -3.93 -19.27 -8.59
N PHE A 212 -3.37 -18.84 -7.44
CA PHE A 212 -1.96 -18.44 -7.37
C PHE A 212 -1.01 -19.61 -7.62
N LEU A 213 -1.33 -20.81 -7.12
CA LEU A 213 -0.54 -22.03 -7.38
C LEU A 213 -0.50 -22.33 -8.88
N ASP A 214 -1.67 -22.38 -9.52
CA ASP A 214 -1.80 -22.68 -10.94
C ASP A 214 -1.12 -21.61 -11.80
N LEU A 215 -1.29 -20.33 -11.45
CA LEU A 215 -0.60 -19.20 -12.09
C LEU A 215 0.92 -19.38 -12.06
N VAL A 216 1.51 -19.62 -10.88
CA VAL A 216 2.97 -19.78 -10.76
C VAL A 216 3.46 -21.03 -11.50
N GLN A 217 2.67 -22.10 -11.52
CA GLN A 217 2.97 -23.29 -12.30
C GLN A 217 3.03 -22.97 -13.80
N GLU A 218 2.04 -22.28 -14.35
CA GLU A 218 2.01 -21.92 -15.77
C GLU A 218 3.11 -20.92 -16.13
N LEU A 219 3.39 -19.94 -15.26
CA LEU A 219 4.48 -18.97 -15.48
C LEU A 219 5.85 -19.65 -15.58
N ARG A 220 6.06 -20.82 -14.97
CA ARG A 220 7.31 -21.60 -15.09
C ARG A 220 7.52 -22.17 -16.49
N GLU A 221 6.45 -22.35 -17.26
CA GLU A 221 6.52 -22.89 -18.63
C GLU A 221 6.85 -21.82 -19.67
N THR A 222 6.71 -20.53 -19.32
CA THR A 222 7.00 -19.41 -20.23
C THR A 222 8.49 -19.27 -20.55
N SER A 223 8.82 -18.72 -21.73
CA SER A 223 10.20 -18.57 -22.19
C SER A 223 11.07 -17.72 -21.25
N VAL A 224 10.45 -16.74 -20.57
CA VAL A 224 11.14 -15.84 -19.64
C VAL A 224 11.61 -16.55 -18.35
N SER A 225 11.06 -17.72 -18.03
CA SER A 225 11.39 -18.48 -16.82
C SER A 225 12.85 -18.96 -16.83
N MET A 226 13.41 -19.27 -18.00
CA MET A 226 14.81 -19.68 -18.20
C MET A 226 15.84 -18.63 -17.74
N TYR A 227 15.40 -17.37 -17.62
CA TYR A 227 16.24 -16.26 -17.17
C TYR A 227 16.10 -15.97 -15.66
N THR A 228 15.48 -16.85 -14.90
CA THR A 228 15.32 -16.70 -13.45
C THR A 228 16.53 -17.28 -12.73
N LEU A 229 17.28 -16.44 -12.04
CA LEU A 229 18.42 -16.87 -11.22
C LEU A 229 17.96 -17.27 -9.81
N GLN A 230 17.05 -16.49 -9.23
CA GLN A 230 16.52 -16.73 -7.89
C GLN A 230 15.10 -16.17 -7.79
N ASP A 231 14.15 -16.98 -7.31
CA ASP A 231 12.76 -16.61 -7.00
C ASP A 231 12.33 -17.12 -5.61
N THR A 232 13.31 -17.48 -4.78
CA THR A 232 13.12 -17.99 -3.41
C THR A 232 13.88 -17.14 -2.39
N PRO A 233 13.42 -17.09 -1.12
CA PRO A 233 12.33 -17.88 -0.55
C PRO A 233 10.94 -17.23 -0.74
N LEU A 234 9.90 -18.06 -0.90
CA LEU A 234 8.51 -17.62 -1.09
C LEU A 234 7.73 -17.66 0.22
N PHE A 235 7.06 -16.57 0.57
CA PHE A 235 6.31 -16.41 1.81
C PHE A 235 4.82 -16.41 1.51
N THR A 236 4.07 -17.33 2.11
CA THR A 236 2.61 -17.29 2.15
C THR A 236 2.17 -16.65 3.45
N CYS A 237 1.53 -15.49 3.35
CA CYS A 237 1.16 -14.66 4.49
C CYS A 237 -0.36 -14.54 4.56
N ILE A 238 -0.91 -14.58 5.77
CA ILE A 238 -2.35 -14.50 6.03
C ILE A 238 -2.64 -13.12 6.62
N ASN A 239 -3.52 -12.38 5.97
CA ASN A 239 -3.95 -11.06 6.41
C ASN A 239 -4.75 -11.19 7.73
N MET A 240 -4.34 -10.40 8.73
CA MET A 240 -4.91 -10.39 10.08
C MET A 240 -4.87 -8.95 10.61
N ARG A 241 -5.71 -8.63 11.60
CA ARG A 241 -5.49 -7.42 12.40
C ARG A 241 -4.19 -7.57 13.19
N LEU A 242 -3.54 -6.45 13.53
CA LEU A 242 -2.24 -6.50 14.20
C LEU A 242 -2.31 -7.23 15.54
N ASP A 243 -3.33 -6.95 16.34
CA ASP A 243 -3.57 -7.58 17.63
C ASP A 243 -3.82 -9.10 17.49
N GLU A 244 -4.62 -9.51 16.49
CA GLU A 244 -4.83 -10.92 16.15
C GLU A 244 -3.54 -11.62 15.68
N ALA A 245 -2.73 -10.93 14.88
CA ALA A 245 -1.44 -11.44 14.42
C ALA A 245 -0.47 -11.62 15.59
N LEU A 246 -0.47 -10.71 16.57
CA LEU A 246 0.30 -10.84 17.80
C LEU A 246 -0.21 -11.99 18.68
N ASP A 247 -1.53 -12.23 18.70
CA ASP A 247 -2.13 -13.37 19.39
C ASP A 247 -1.77 -14.71 18.76
N ALA A 248 -1.65 -14.78 17.43
CA ALA A 248 -1.18 -15.96 16.72
C ALA A 248 0.27 -16.36 17.10
N LEU A 249 1.08 -15.46 17.64
CA LEU A 249 2.46 -15.76 18.09
C LEU A 249 2.50 -16.65 19.34
N GLY A 250 1.36 -16.80 20.04
CA GLY A 250 1.20 -17.53 21.30
C GLY A 250 1.02 -16.62 22.51
N GLY A 251 0.90 -17.20 23.70
CA GLY A 251 0.65 -16.44 24.94
C GLY A 251 -0.81 -16.03 25.13
N PRO A 252 -1.13 -15.25 26.18
CA PRO A 252 -2.49 -14.78 26.43
C PRO A 252 -2.98 -13.85 25.32
N ALA A 253 -4.28 -13.90 25.04
CA ALA A 253 -4.91 -13.04 24.06
C ALA A 253 -4.94 -11.59 24.53
N ILE A 254 -4.58 -10.66 23.66
CA ILE A 254 -4.78 -9.21 23.84
C ILE A 254 -5.74 -8.63 22.81
N ALA A 255 -6.05 -9.38 21.75
CA ALA A 255 -6.91 -8.92 20.69
C ALA A 255 -8.31 -8.62 21.22
N LYS A 256 -8.87 -7.50 20.77
CA LYS A 256 -10.26 -7.18 21.07
C LYS A 256 -11.15 -8.18 20.35
N VAL A 257 -12.03 -8.83 21.12
CA VAL A 257 -13.06 -9.70 20.55
C VAL A 257 -14.07 -8.82 19.85
N LEU A 258 -14.21 -9.04 18.55
CA LEU A 258 -15.18 -8.35 17.72
C LEU A 258 -16.38 -9.28 17.52
N GLU A 259 -17.56 -8.82 17.93
CA GLU A 259 -18.81 -9.52 17.67
C GLU A 259 -19.22 -9.26 16.20
N PRO A 260 -19.60 -10.29 15.42
CA PRO A 260 -20.05 -10.08 14.04
C PRO A 260 -21.23 -9.11 13.97
N GLY A 261 -21.13 -8.12 13.08
CA GLY A 261 -22.10 -7.04 12.95
C GLY A 261 -21.95 -5.92 13.99
N ALA A 262 -21.00 -6.01 14.92
CA ALA A 262 -20.64 -4.87 15.75
C ALA A 262 -20.08 -3.75 14.88
N GLN A 263 -20.43 -2.52 15.26
CA GLN A 263 -19.95 -1.32 14.64
C GLN A 263 -19.08 -0.57 15.65
N ASP A 264 -17.83 -0.34 15.30
CA ASP A 264 -16.96 0.54 16.07
C ASP A 264 -16.69 1.81 15.26
N GLU A 265 -16.85 2.94 15.94
CA GLU A 265 -16.38 4.22 15.43
C GLU A 265 -14.91 4.40 15.79
N ILE A 266 -14.07 4.46 14.76
CA ILE A 266 -12.64 4.70 14.90
C ILE A 266 -12.38 6.16 14.57
N TRP A 267 -11.86 6.88 15.55
CA TRP A 267 -11.51 8.29 15.43
C TRP A 267 -10.00 8.47 15.54
N MET A 268 -9.42 9.20 14.58
CA MET A 268 -8.02 9.57 14.56
C MET A 268 -7.88 11.07 14.71
N GLU A 269 -7.14 11.52 15.72
CA GLU A 269 -6.65 12.90 15.79
C GLU A 269 -5.69 13.17 14.62
N VAL A 270 -5.85 14.29 13.93
CA VAL A 270 -5.07 14.64 12.72
C VAL A 270 -4.06 15.74 13.01
N CYS A 271 -4.54 16.92 13.40
CA CYS A 271 -3.73 18.09 13.75
C CYS A 271 -4.58 19.18 14.42
N PRO A 272 -3.96 20.20 15.01
CA PRO A 272 -4.63 21.44 15.38
C PRO A 272 -5.43 22.06 14.22
N LEU A 273 -6.55 22.68 14.54
CA LEU A 273 -7.44 23.34 13.56
C LEU A 273 -6.73 24.51 12.84
N ASP A 274 -5.84 25.21 13.53
CA ASP A 274 -5.08 26.34 13.00
C ASP A 274 -3.91 25.92 12.09
N GLU A 275 -3.57 24.63 12.04
CA GLU A 275 -2.60 24.06 11.10
C GLU A 275 -3.19 23.67 9.73
N LEU A 276 -4.52 23.84 9.53
CA LEU A 276 -5.16 23.58 8.25
C LEU A 276 -6.09 24.74 7.88
N GLY A 277 -5.53 25.74 7.22
CA GLY A 277 -6.25 26.95 6.80
C GLY A 277 -7.24 26.71 5.64
N PRO A 278 -8.19 27.64 5.40
CA PRO A 278 -9.09 27.56 4.25
C PRO A 278 -8.35 27.42 2.92
N GLY A 279 -8.74 26.42 2.13
CA GLY A 279 -8.11 26.05 0.85
C GLY A 279 -6.95 25.05 0.99
N GLU A 280 -6.50 24.75 2.20
CA GLU A 280 -5.44 23.77 2.44
C GLU A 280 -5.99 22.34 2.52
N THR A 281 -5.11 21.40 2.24
CA THR A 281 -5.40 19.97 2.28
C THR A 281 -4.32 19.22 3.07
N LYS A 282 -4.69 18.07 3.67
CA LYS A 282 -3.77 17.21 4.42
C LYS A 282 -4.06 15.76 4.13
N THR A 283 -3.02 14.94 3.99
CA THR A 283 -3.17 13.49 3.83
C THR A 283 -2.89 12.81 5.16
N VAL A 284 -3.76 11.89 5.55
CA VAL A 284 -3.59 10.99 6.70
C VAL A 284 -3.89 9.54 6.29
N PHE A 285 -3.57 8.59 7.15
CA PHE A 285 -3.89 7.18 6.95
C PHE A 285 -4.81 6.72 8.08
N LEU A 286 -6.01 6.25 7.77
CA LEU A 286 -6.98 5.70 8.72
C LEU A 286 -7.33 4.28 8.28
N GLU A 287 -7.11 3.29 9.13
CA GLU A 287 -7.44 1.88 8.85
C GLU A 287 -6.87 1.37 7.51
N GLY A 288 -5.60 1.74 7.25
CA GLY A 288 -4.90 1.38 6.02
C GLY A 288 -5.35 2.13 4.76
N LYS A 289 -6.33 3.04 4.84
CA LYS A 289 -6.77 3.89 3.74
C LYS A 289 -6.12 5.27 3.81
N MET A 290 -5.69 5.79 2.67
CA MET A 290 -5.25 7.19 2.56
C MET A 290 -6.48 8.10 2.55
N VAL A 291 -6.61 8.95 3.55
CA VAL A 291 -7.70 9.91 3.68
C VAL A 291 -7.18 11.32 3.39
N GLY A 292 -7.87 12.03 2.51
CA GLY A 292 -7.62 13.42 2.19
C GLY A 292 -8.56 14.29 3.00
N LEU A 293 -8.00 15.15 3.83
CA LEU A 293 -8.70 16.19 4.57
C LEU A 293 -8.62 17.50 3.79
N PHE A 294 -9.77 18.14 3.58
CA PHE A 294 -9.94 19.35 2.79
C PHE A 294 -10.61 20.41 3.64
N ASN A 295 -10.02 21.61 3.71
CA ASN A 295 -10.69 22.78 4.29
C ASN A 295 -11.28 23.64 3.17
N VAL A 296 -12.60 23.62 3.02
CA VAL A 296 -13.32 24.40 2.01
C VAL A 296 -14.04 25.56 2.69
N ASN A 297 -13.48 26.77 2.56
CA ASN A 297 -14.03 27.99 3.18
C ASN A 297 -14.28 27.89 4.70
N GLY A 298 -13.50 27.09 5.42
CA GLY A 298 -13.64 26.87 6.86
C GLY A 298 -14.45 25.63 7.25
N GLU A 299 -15.07 24.95 6.28
CA GLU A 299 -15.76 23.68 6.51
C GLU A 299 -14.84 22.52 6.11
N LEU A 300 -14.74 21.50 6.98
CA LEU A 300 -13.82 20.39 6.81
C LEU A 300 -14.53 19.18 6.18
N PHE A 301 -13.89 18.59 5.19
CA PHE A 301 -14.36 17.38 4.50
C PHE A 301 -13.25 16.35 4.43
N ALA A 302 -13.61 15.07 4.59
CA ALA A 302 -12.66 13.98 4.45
C ALA A 302 -13.20 12.92 3.49
N ILE A 303 -12.39 12.60 2.47
CA ILE A 303 -12.69 11.57 1.47
C ILE A 303 -11.46 10.70 1.24
N ASN A 304 -11.64 9.54 0.60
CA ASN A 304 -10.51 8.72 0.18
C ASN A 304 -9.60 9.57 -0.71
N ASN A 305 -8.33 9.71 -0.36
CA ASN A 305 -7.39 10.56 -1.09
C ASN A 305 -7.04 9.98 -2.48
N ARG A 306 -7.56 8.80 -2.82
CA ARG A 306 -7.28 8.13 -4.09
C ARG A 306 -8.52 8.12 -4.95
N CYS A 307 -8.45 8.84 -6.07
CA CYS A 307 -9.46 8.83 -7.12
C CYS A 307 -9.82 7.39 -7.55
N THR A 308 -11.10 7.11 -7.82
CA THR A 308 -11.58 5.79 -8.26
C THR A 308 -11.27 5.44 -9.71
N HIS A 309 -10.71 6.37 -10.50
CA HIS A 309 -10.18 6.10 -11.83
C HIS A 309 -8.74 5.58 -11.72
N ALA A 310 -7.74 6.46 -11.69
CA ALA A 310 -6.33 6.07 -11.65
C ALA A 310 -5.63 6.28 -10.29
N ARG A 311 -6.36 6.32 -9.17
CA ARG A 311 -5.79 6.49 -7.80
C ARG A 311 -4.93 7.77 -7.60
N GLY A 312 -5.15 8.80 -8.43
CA GLY A 312 -4.50 10.09 -8.25
C GLY A 312 -4.80 10.74 -6.89
N PRO A 313 -3.82 11.44 -6.27
CA PRO A 313 -3.95 12.06 -4.96
C PRO A 313 -4.89 13.26 -5.03
N LEU A 314 -6.10 13.12 -4.49
CA LEU A 314 -7.11 14.17 -4.54
C LEU A 314 -6.70 15.41 -3.73
N THR A 315 -5.91 15.28 -2.67
CA THR A 315 -5.36 16.41 -1.90
C THR A 315 -4.43 17.29 -2.72
N GLU A 316 -3.86 16.76 -3.80
CA GLU A 316 -3.07 17.54 -4.76
C GLU A 316 -3.95 18.06 -5.92
N GLY A 317 -5.24 17.76 -5.93
CA GLY A 317 -6.20 18.19 -6.94
C GLY A 317 -6.60 19.66 -6.82
N GLU A 318 -7.28 20.15 -7.85
CA GLU A 318 -7.86 21.49 -7.83
C GLU A 318 -9.18 21.47 -7.06
N VAL A 319 -9.25 22.25 -5.97
CA VAL A 319 -10.45 22.34 -5.12
C VAL A 319 -11.29 23.54 -5.55
N SER A 320 -12.55 23.30 -5.89
CA SER A 320 -13.54 24.35 -6.10
C SER A 320 -14.37 24.51 -4.83
N ALA A 321 -14.22 25.66 -4.17
CA ALA A 321 -15.00 25.97 -2.97
C ALA A 321 -16.47 26.24 -3.28
N GLU A 322 -16.77 26.83 -4.44
CA GLU A 322 -18.14 27.12 -4.90
C GLU A 322 -18.93 25.83 -5.17
N ALA A 323 -18.29 24.84 -5.81
CA ALA A 323 -18.93 23.56 -6.09
C ALA A 323 -18.77 22.54 -4.94
N CYS A 324 -17.94 22.84 -3.94
CA CYS A 324 -17.49 21.91 -2.90
C CYS A 324 -17.02 20.58 -3.51
N SER A 325 -16.07 20.68 -4.44
CA SER A 325 -15.60 19.54 -5.24
C SER A 325 -14.11 19.59 -5.45
N VAL A 326 -13.51 18.45 -5.73
CA VAL A 326 -12.10 18.33 -6.10
C VAL A 326 -11.95 17.67 -7.48
N VAL A 327 -11.04 18.20 -8.28
CA VAL A 327 -10.67 17.63 -9.58
C VAL A 327 -9.33 16.90 -9.41
N CYS A 328 -9.35 15.59 -9.66
CA CYS A 328 -8.16 14.74 -9.62
C CYS A 328 -7.08 15.31 -10.56
N PRO A 329 -5.83 15.46 -10.10
CA PRO A 329 -4.78 16.10 -10.89
C PRO A 329 -4.27 15.24 -12.05
N TRP A 330 -4.63 13.95 -12.12
CA TRP A 330 -4.11 13.01 -13.13
C TRP A 330 -4.97 12.96 -14.39
N HIS A 331 -6.25 12.60 -14.24
CA HIS A 331 -7.18 12.43 -15.36
C HIS A 331 -8.44 13.30 -15.24
N TYR A 332 -8.41 14.30 -14.38
CA TYR A 332 -9.46 15.32 -14.25
C TYR A 332 -10.83 14.77 -13.86
N GLY A 333 -10.89 13.56 -13.29
CA GLY A 333 -12.08 13.05 -12.65
C GLY A 333 -12.48 13.93 -11.47
N LYS A 334 -13.75 14.31 -11.40
CA LYS A 334 -14.27 15.28 -10.43
C LYS A 334 -15.14 14.60 -9.39
N PHE A 335 -14.91 14.92 -8.12
CA PHE A 335 -15.62 14.35 -6.99
C PHE A 335 -16.26 15.42 -6.12
N ASP A 336 -17.44 15.13 -5.59
CA ASP A 336 -18.08 15.93 -4.54
C ASP A 336 -17.38 15.66 -3.20
N LEU A 337 -16.93 16.70 -2.49
CA LEU A 337 -16.22 16.53 -1.21
C LEU A 337 -17.16 16.14 -0.06
N ARG A 338 -18.48 16.38 -0.18
CA ARG A 338 -19.46 16.07 0.87
C ARG A 338 -19.91 14.62 0.81
N THR A 339 -20.06 14.10 -0.42
CA THR A 339 -20.67 12.79 -0.67
C THR A 339 -19.71 11.76 -1.27
N GLY A 340 -18.54 12.20 -1.74
CA GLY A 340 -17.62 11.35 -2.47
C GLY A 340 -18.10 10.97 -3.88
N ALA A 341 -19.26 11.45 -4.32
CA ALA A 341 -19.84 11.10 -5.61
C ALA A 341 -18.92 11.52 -6.77
N ALA A 342 -18.78 10.65 -7.76
CA ALA A 342 -18.22 11.03 -9.06
C ALA A 342 -19.22 11.96 -9.78
N ILE A 343 -18.83 13.21 -10.00
CA ILE A 343 -19.72 14.22 -10.62
C ILE A 343 -19.42 14.38 -12.12
N ASP A 344 -18.16 14.32 -12.52
CA ASP A 344 -17.73 14.64 -13.90
C ASP A 344 -16.36 14.04 -14.24
N GLY A 345 -15.96 14.13 -15.50
CA GLY A 345 -14.71 13.61 -16.03
C GLY A 345 -14.78 12.11 -16.35
N VAL A 346 -13.64 11.43 -16.24
CA VAL A 346 -13.50 10.00 -16.58
C VAL A 346 -14.01 9.04 -15.49
N VAL A 347 -14.45 9.56 -14.35
CA VAL A 347 -14.82 8.78 -13.16
C VAL A 347 -16.32 8.44 -13.15
N ASN A 348 -16.66 7.23 -12.73
CA ASN A 348 -18.05 6.78 -12.60
C ASN A 348 -18.37 6.05 -11.27
N LYS A 349 -17.37 5.86 -10.40
CA LYS A 349 -17.52 5.26 -9.07
C LYS A 349 -17.24 6.31 -7.98
N PRO A 350 -18.00 6.35 -6.89
CA PRO A 350 -17.74 7.27 -5.79
C PRO A 350 -16.48 6.86 -5.02
N VAL A 351 -15.86 7.82 -4.35
CA VAL A 351 -14.85 7.57 -3.31
C VAL A 351 -15.52 7.47 -1.93
N ASP A 352 -14.89 6.73 -1.01
CA ASP A 352 -15.36 6.66 0.37
C ASP A 352 -15.27 8.03 1.04
N THR A 353 -16.23 8.33 1.92
CA THR A 353 -16.21 9.53 2.77
C THR A 353 -15.92 9.15 4.22
N TYR A 354 -15.42 10.11 4.96
CA TYR A 354 -15.03 9.96 6.37
C TYR A 354 -15.65 11.09 7.18
N GLN A 355 -15.98 10.79 8.43
CA GLN A 355 -16.51 11.79 9.35
C GLN A 355 -15.38 12.74 9.77
N VAL A 356 -15.69 14.01 10.01
CA VAL A 356 -14.74 14.99 10.53
C VAL A 356 -15.35 15.72 11.70
N GLU A 357 -14.62 15.80 12.80
CA GLU A 357 -15.03 16.53 14.00
C GLU A 357 -13.89 17.40 14.52
N VAL A 358 -14.23 18.54 15.11
CA VAL A 358 -13.27 19.36 15.86
C VAL A 358 -13.57 19.22 17.34
N ARG A 359 -12.60 18.73 18.11
CA ARG A 359 -12.69 18.53 19.56
C ARG A 359 -11.55 19.29 20.22
N ASP A 360 -11.86 20.24 21.09
CA ASP A 360 -10.86 21.05 21.82
C ASP A 360 -9.79 21.70 20.92
N GLY A 361 -10.18 22.15 19.73
CA GLY A 361 -9.28 22.80 18.76
C GLY A 361 -8.43 21.84 17.93
N LEU A 362 -8.63 20.53 18.05
CA LEU A 362 -7.97 19.50 17.26
C LEU A 362 -8.96 18.89 16.27
N ILE A 363 -8.50 18.63 15.04
CA ILE A 363 -9.27 17.94 14.00
C ILE A 363 -9.17 16.44 14.21
N TYR A 364 -10.30 15.75 14.16
CA TYR A 364 -10.42 14.29 14.18
C TYR A 364 -11.10 13.81 12.91
N VAL A 365 -10.62 12.71 12.34
CA VAL A 365 -11.24 12.01 11.21
C VAL A 365 -11.72 10.65 11.68
N GLY A 366 -12.97 10.32 11.37
CA GLY A 366 -13.67 9.14 11.84
C GLY A 366 -14.16 8.23 10.72
N THR A 367 -14.22 6.93 10.98
CA THR A 367 -14.93 5.96 10.15
C THR A 367 -15.65 4.94 11.02
N THR A 368 -16.69 4.32 10.46
CA THR A 368 -17.39 3.20 11.11
C THR A 368 -16.94 1.91 10.45
N ILE A 369 -16.29 1.04 11.22
CA ILE A 369 -16.02 -0.32 10.76
C ILE A 369 -17.18 -1.20 11.21
N THR A 370 -17.77 -1.91 10.26
CA THR A 370 -18.66 -3.04 10.57
C THR A 370 -17.84 -4.31 10.45
N TYR A 371 -17.71 -5.05 11.54
CA TYR A 371 -16.97 -6.31 11.55
C TYR A 371 -17.84 -7.42 10.96
N SER A 372 -17.34 -8.10 9.93
CA SER A 372 -18.03 -9.18 9.21
C SER A 372 -17.83 -10.54 9.87
#